data_AF-A0A2G6CJZ6-F1
#
_entry.id   AF-A0A2G6CJZ6-F1
#
_cell.length_a   1.000
_cell.length_b   1.000
_cell.length_c   1.000
_cell.angle_alpha   90.00
_cell.angle_beta   90.00
_cell.angle_gamma   90.00
#
_symmetry.space_group_name_H-M   'P 1'
#
loop_
_entity.id
_entity.type
_entity.pdbx_description
1 polymer ?
#
loop_
_entity_poly.entity_id
_entity_poly.type
_entity_poly.pdbx_seq_one_letter_code
_entity_poly.pdbx_strand_id
1 'polypeptide(L)'
;MADELQPQLALERIYTKDMSLEVPGAEVFTKEWNPQLDINLSSEAEKLDDDHYEIVLKVMVNAQNEGSSAFVAEVHQAGIFLLKDIPEEQMGQILGA
;
A
#
# COMPACT_ATOMS: atom_id res chain seq x y z
N MET A 1 -35.22 -22.01 7.20
CA MET A 1 -34.16 -21.34 7.98
C MET A 1 -33.60 -20.30 7.04
N ALA A 2 -33.71 -19.03 7.39
CA ALA A 2 -33.16 -17.96 6.57
C ALA A 2 -31.65 -18.00 6.79
N ASP A 3 -30.88 -18.32 5.76
CA ASP A 3 -29.46 -18.02 5.72
C ASP A 3 -29.32 -16.50 5.84
N GLU A 4 -29.04 -16.01 7.04
CA GLU A 4 -28.53 -14.66 7.22
C GLU A 4 -27.19 -14.62 6.49
N LEU A 5 -27.17 -13.97 5.32
CA LEU A 5 -25.97 -13.70 4.54
C LEU A 5 -25.01 -12.90 5.43
N GLN A 6 -24.09 -13.60 6.10
CA GLN A 6 -23.11 -12.98 6.96
C GLN A 6 -22.09 -12.25 6.09
N PRO A 7 -21.74 -11.00 6.41
CA PRO A 7 -20.72 -10.27 5.66
C PRO A 7 -19.40 -11.04 5.72
N GLN A 8 -18.85 -11.36 4.56
CA GLN A 8 -17.58 -12.05 4.43
C GLN A 8 -16.52 -11.07 3.94
N LEU A 9 -15.47 -10.93 4.75
CA LEU A 9 -14.23 -10.29 4.37
C LEU A 9 -13.12 -11.33 4.46
N ALA A 10 -12.49 -11.64 3.34
CA ALA A 10 -11.37 -12.55 3.31
C ALA A 10 -10.24 -11.98 2.46
N LEU A 11 -9.01 -12.06 2.98
CA LEU A 11 -7.81 -11.80 2.20
C LEU A 11 -7.52 -13.02 1.35
N GLU A 12 -7.59 -12.87 0.03
CA GLU A 12 -7.27 -13.97 -0.88
C GLU A 12 -5.79 -14.03 -1.19
N ARG A 13 -5.20 -12.88 -1.54
CA ARG A 13 -3.79 -12.78 -1.94
C ARG A 13 -3.20 -11.44 -1.55
N ILE A 14 -1.90 -11.46 -1.29
CA ILE A 14 -1.06 -10.26 -1.16
C ILE A 14 0.08 -10.41 -2.15
N TYR A 15 0.37 -9.36 -2.90
CA TYR A 15 1.50 -9.31 -3.82
C TYR A 15 2.00 -7.88 -3.97
N THR A 16 3.26 -7.75 -4.37
CA THR A 16 3.86 -6.45 -4.69
C THR A 16 3.68 -6.23 -6.20
N LYS A 17 2.96 -5.18 -6.59
CA LYS A 17 2.76 -4.80 -8.00
C LYS A 17 4.01 -4.18 -8.59
N ASP A 18 4.63 -3.31 -7.81
CA ASP A 18 5.82 -2.60 -8.21
C ASP A 18 6.69 -2.29 -7.00
N MET A 19 8.00 -2.25 -7.22
CA MET A 19 8.98 -1.85 -6.22
C MET A 19 10.17 -1.21 -6.92
N SER A 20 10.51 0.00 -6.51
CA SER A 20 11.69 0.71 -6.97
C SER A 20 12.54 1.14 -5.79
N LEU A 21 13.85 1.16 -6.01
CA LEU A 21 14.82 1.71 -5.07
C LEU A 21 15.89 2.43 -5.88
N GLU A 22 16.05 3.71 -5.61
CA GLU A 22 17.06 4.54 -6.23
C GLU A 22 18.00 5.10 -5.17
N VAL A 23 19.29 4.88 -5.37
CA VAL A 23 20.36 5.44 -4.55
C VAL A 23 21.23 6.31 -5.47
N PRO A 24 21.14 7.64 -5.40
CA PRO A 24 21.81 8.54 -6.35
C PRO A 24 23.34 8.39 -6.38
N GLY A 25 23.95 8.02 -5.25
CA GLY A 25 25.39 7.81 -5.18
C GLY A 25 25.80 7.01 -3.96
N ALA A 26 26.84 6.19 -4.10
CA ALA A 26 27.39 5.38 -3.01
C ALA A 26 28.07 6.21 -1.90
N GLU A 27 28.30 7.51 -2.14
CA GLU A 27 28.88 8.44 -1.16
C GLU A 27 28.06 8.52 0.14
N VAL A 28 26.74 8.27 0.05
CA VAL A 28 25.85 8.20 1.21
C VAL A 28 26.33 7.21 2.28
N PHE A 29 27.01 6.12 1.89
CA PHE A 29 27.52 5.12 2.81
C PHE A 29 28.83 5.51 3.51
N THR A 30 29.44 6.63 3.10
CA THR A 30 30.71 7.14 3.67
C THR A 30 30.50 8.31 4.64
N LYS A 31 29.33 8.94 4.60
CA LYS A 31 28.95 10.05 5.49
C LYS A 31 28.37 9.52 6.80
N GLU A 32 28.39 10.36 7.83
CA GLU A 32 27.67 10.07 9.08
C GLU A 32 26.17 9.96 8.78
N TRP A 33 25.53 8.91 9.28
CA TRP A 33 24.15 8.57 8.93
C TRP A 33 23.18 9.25 9.89
N ASN A 34 22.59 10.36 9.45
CA ASN A 34 21.53 11.06 10.16
C ASN A 34 20.42 11.51 9.18
N PRO A 35 19.68 10.55 8.59
CA PRO A 35 18.73 10.85 7.53
C PRO A 35 17.46 11.52 8.06
N GLN A 36 16.92 12.43 7.27
CA GLN A 36 15.54 12.90 7.37
C GLN A 36 14.70 12.09 6.39
N LEU A 37 13.66 11.45 6.91
CA LEU A 37 12.74 10.63 6.12
C LEU A 37 11.46 11.41 5.85
N ASP A 38 11.11 11.54 4.58
CA ASP A 38 9.80 11.96 4.12
C ASP A 38 9.04 10.73 3.62
N ILE A 39 7.88 10.46 4.19
CA ILE A 39 7.09 9.26 3.88
C ILE A 39 5.73 9.71 3.37
N ASN A 40 5.42 9.36 2.13
CA ASN A 40 4.13 9.57 1.50
C ASN A 40 3.42 8.23 1.34
N LEU A 41 2.19 8.16 1.84
CA LEU A 41 1.33 6.99 1.70
C LEU A 41 0.06 7.38 0.96
N SER A 42 -0.33 6.55 -0.01
CA SER A 42 -1.66 6.62 -0.63
C SER A 42 -2.24 5.23 -0.80
N SER A 43 -3.56 5.14 -0.64
CA SER A 43 -4.34 3.93 -0.88
C SER A 43 -5.26 4.16 -2.07
N GLU A 44 -5.37 3.14 -2.92
CA GLU A 44 -6.32 3.11 -4.03
C GLU A 44 -7.05 1.77 -3.97
N ALA A 45 -8.36 1.77 -4.20
CA ALA A 45 -9.17 0.57 -4.27
C ALA A 45 -9.80 0.46 -5.67
N GLU A 46 -9.65 -0.71 -6.28
CA GLU A 46 -10.17 -1.05 -7.60
C GLU A 46 -11.06 -2.29 -7.48
N LYS A 47 -12.25 -2.26 -8.09
CA LYS A 47 -13.15 -3.41 -8.13
C LYS A 47 -12.70 -4.34 -9.27
N LEU A 48 -12.37 -5.59 -8.94
CA LEU A 48 -11.95 -6.60 -9.92
C LEU A 48 -13.15 -7.36 -10.51
N ASP A 49 -14.09 -7.75 -9.65
CA ASP A 49 -15.36 -8.37 -10.01
C ASP A 49 -16.42 -8.07 -8.94
N ASP A 50 -17.59 -8.72 -9.01
CA ASP A 50 -18.72 -8.43 -8.13
C ASP A 50 -18.41 -8.54 -6.64
N ASP A 51 -17.58 -9.52 -6.26
CA ASP A 51 -17.23 -9.83 -4.87
C ASP A 51 -15.75 -9.53 -4.55
N HIS A 52 -14.89 -9.23 -5.53
CA HIS A 52 -13.46 -9.01 -5.31
C HIS A 52 -13.00 -7.58 -5.55
N TYR A 53 -12.18 -7.09 -4.63
CA TYR A 53 -11.55 -5.78 -4.68
C TYR A 53 -10.03 -5.91 -4.55
N GLU A 54 -9.30 -5.21 -5.41
CA GLU A 54 -7.87 -4.99 -5.27
C GLU A 54 -7.66 -3.69 -4.51
N ILE A 55 -6.94 -3.75 -3.39
CA ILE A 55 -6.50 -2.56 -2.65
C ILE A 55 -4.99 -2.44 -2.85
N VAL A 56 -4.54 -1.30 -3.36
CA VAL A 56 -3.13 -0.99 -3.59
C VAL A 56 -2.72 0.12 -2.63
N LEU A 57 -1.77 -0.21 -1.75
CA LEU A 57 -1.08 0.73 -0.89
C LEU A 57 0.24 1.14 -1.56
N LYS A 58 0.34 2.40 -1.94
CA LYS A 58 1.57 3.01 -2.45
C LYS A 58 2.29 3.68 -1.29
N VAL A 59 3.53 3.27 -1.08
CA VAL A 59 4.41 3.84 -0.07
C VAL A 59 5.63 4.39 -0.77
N MET A 60 5.86 5.69 -0.66
CA MET A 60 7.04 6.36 -1.18
C MET A 60 7.82 6.93 0.00
N VAL A 61 9.09 6.56 0.11
CA VAL A 61 10.02 7.03 1.13
C VAL A 61 11.14 7.78 0.43
N ASN A 62 11.31 9.05 0.77
CA ASN A 62 12.45 9.86 0.35
C ASN A 62 13.33 10.13 1.56
N ALA A 63 14.54 9.58 1.54
CA ALA A 63 15.53 9.80 2.58
C ALA A 63 16.54 10.85 2.11
N GLN A 64 16.80 11.86 2.95
CA GLN A 64 17.84 12.86 2.73
C GLN A 64 18.83 12.84 3.88
N ASN A 65 20.13 12.73 3.59
CA ASN A 65 21.19 12.79 4.58
C ASN A 65 22.04 14.05 4.36
N GLU A 66 22.12 14.89 5.39
CA GLU A 66 22.88 16.16 5.38
C GLU A 66 22.61 17.06 4.15
N GLY A 67 21.34 17.14 3.73
CA GLY A 67 20.92 17.96 2.58
C GLY A 67 21.18 17.33 1.20
N SER A 68 21.65 16.08 1.14
CA SER A 68 21.76 15.28 -0.09
C SER A 68 20.78 14.12 -0.07
N SER A 69 20.16 13.79 -1.22
CA SER A 69 19.27 12.63 -1.31
C SER A 69 20.07 11.34 -1.08
N ALA A 70 19.67 10.58 -0.06
CA ALA A 70 20.27 9.31 0.31
C ALA A 70 19.69 8.18 -0.53
N PHE A 71 18.37 8.02 -0.51
CA PHE A 71 17.66 7.08 -1.37
C PHE A 71 16.20 7.51 -1.54
N VAL A 72 15.58 7.03 -2.61
CA VAL A 72 14.13 7.07 -2.81
C VAL A 72 13.68 5.63 -2.99
N ALA A 73 12.73 5.19 -2.17
CA ALA A 73 12.15 3.86 -2.25
C ALA A 73 10.64 3.99 -2.48
N GLU A 74 10.12 3.26 -3.45
CA GLU A 74 8.69 3.21 -3.73
C GLU A 74 8.24 1.75 -3.76
N VAL A 75 7.13 1.46 -3.09
CA VAL A 75 6.52 0.12 -3.07
C VAL A 75 5.03 0.26 -3.29
N HIS A 76 4.51 -0.49 -4.26
CA HIS A 76 3.07 -0.64 -4.50
C HIS A 76 2.67 -2.02 -4.01
N GLN A 77 2.20 -2.09 -2.77
CA GLN A 77 1.74 -3.33 -2.17
C GLN A 77 0.25 -3.50 -2.45
N ALA A 78 -0.11 -4.60 -3.09
CA ALA A 78 -1.50 -4.91 -3.41
C ALA A 78 -2.03 -6.10 -2.61
N GLY A 79 -3.33 -6.08 -2.34
CA GLY A 79 -4.06 -7.19 -1.77
C GLY A 79 -5.39 -7.37 -2.50
N ILE A 80 -5.75 -8.63 -2.79
CA ILE A 80 -7.08 -8.99 -3.29
C ILE A 80 -7.91 -9.45 -2.10
N PHE A 81 -9.06 -8.83 -1.94
CA PHE A 81 -10.01 -9.09 -0.87
C PHE A 81 -11.33 -9.55 -1.48
N LEU A 82 -11.85 -10.65 -0.96
CA LEU A 82 -13.24 -11.05 -1.15
C LEU A 82 -14.10 -10.26 -0.16
N LEU A 83 -15.07 -9.52 -0.69
CA LEU A 83 -16.05 -8.71 0.02
C LEU A 83 -17.44 -9.12 -0.46
N LYS A 84 -18.08 -9.99 0.31
CA LYS A 84 -19.40 -10.54 -0.02
C LYS A 84 -20.41 -10.17 1.05
N ASP A 85 -21.62 -9.78 0.61
CA ASP A 85 -22.74 -9.44 1.49
C ASP A 85 -22.41 -8.28 2.47
N ILE A 86 -21.48 -7.39 2.08
CA ILE A 86 -21.08 -6.21 2.86
C ILE A 86 -21.97 -5.02 2.48
N PRO A 87 -22.62 -4.34 3.44
CA PRO A 87 -23.41 -3.15 3.17
C PRO A 87 -22.56 -2.04 2.54
N GLU A 88 -23.07 -1.34 1.52
CA GLU A 88 -22.35 -0.26 0.84
C GLU A 88 -21.86 0.85 1.80
N GLU A 89 -22.61 1.13 2.88
CA GLU A 89 -22.21 2.10 3.91
C GLU A 89 -20.93 1.71 4.67
N GLN A 90 -20.62 0.41 4.78
CA GLN A 90 -19.40 -0.09 5.43
C GLN A 90 -18.24 -0.25 4.44
N MET A 91 -18.55 -0.29 3.13
CA MET A 91 -17.55 -0.52 2.08
C MET A 91 -16.48 0.58 2.06
N GLY A 92 -16.87 1.85 2.21
CA GLY A 92 -15.92 2.98 2.24
C GLY A 92 -14.89 2.87 3.37
N GLN A 93 -15.33 2.43 4.56
CA GLN A 93 -14.42 2.24 5.70
C GLN A 93 -13.45 1.06 5.50
N ILE A 94 -13.90 0.01 4.83
CA ILE A 94 -13.11 -1.20 4.58
C ILE A 94 -12.07 -0.96 3.48
N LEU A 95 -12.44 -0.20 2.44
CA LEU A 95 -11.55 0.10 1.32
C LEU A 95 -10.51 1.18 1.65
N GLY A 96 -10.65 1.89 2.79
CA GLY A 96 -9.66 2.84 3.27
C GLY A 96 -9.43 4.01 2.31
N ALA A 97 -10.49 4.44 1.63
CA ALA A 97 -10.53 5.60 0.73
C ALA A 97 -11.26 6.78 1.40
#